data_AF-A0A7R9ZNW4-F1
#
_entry.id   AF-A0A7R9ZNW4-F1
#
_cell.length_a   1.000
_cell.length_b   1.000
_cell.length_c   1.000
_cell.angle_alpha   90.00
_cell.angle_beta   90.00
_cell.angle_gamma   90.00
#
_symmetry.space_group_name_H-M   'P 1'
#
loop_
_entity.id
_entity.type
_entity.pdbx_description
1 polymer ?
#
loop_
_entity_poly.entity_id
_entity_poly.type
_entity_poly.pdbx_seq_one_letter_code
_entity_poly.pdbx_strand_id
1 'polypeptide(L)'
;KASAVRSRLVETELYPNFSKRLMRLLYRHKRQRWGGLWSAPCKWADTDPASNTTQAQQDLAALLTEMSEHVKSQIKPNGDAGGPGHTDDDDIVFPVNFLSGGNEFGVMSYPNFLNPCRALMYPNLDVWYEACNMAGVTCEHVYIYRNPYAVIKSTTLNRNFNTDVLGAIHLYTTQLHTLHSQLMMRPKSLVGCWDYDDRSSWRADVQPLLQMKDDQAFDDLVNMVYKKKKEEEETGTGDTRTPINGPEQDRSGVSLNDQPYMRSMVKVHDAVVTLCRSIRSQATN
;
A
#
# COMPACT_ATOMS: atom_id res chain seq x y z
N LYS A 1 -13.15 -15.93 10.09
CA LYS A 1 -13.03 -14.93 11.19
C LYS A 1 -12.05 -13.79 10.86
N ALA A 2 -11.71 -13.55 9.58
CA ALA A 2 -11.40 -12.20 9.08
C ALA A 2 -12.48 -11.17 9.48
N SER A 3 -13.66 -11.67 9.87
CA SER A 3 -14.69 -10.95 10.61
C SER A 3 -14.21 -10.32 11.92
N ALA A 4 -13.12 -10.68 12.61
CA ALA A 4 -12.80 -9.98 13.86
C ALA A 4 -12.31 -8.53 13.60
N VAL A 5 -11.31 -8.34 12.74
CA VAL A 5 -10.85 -6.99 12.35
C VAL A 5 -11.89 -6.28 11.50
N ARG A 6 -12.48 -6.97 10.51
CA ARG A 6 -13.55 -6.38 9.70
C ARG A 6 -14.79 -6.04 10.53
N SER A 7 -15.21 -6.90 11.45
CA SER A 7 -16.33 -6.58 12.35
C SER A 7 -15.93 -5.47 13.29
N ARG A 8 -14.73 -5.45 13.88
CA ARG A 8 -14.28 -4.32 14.72
C ARG A 8 -14.35 -3.00 13.95
N LEU A 9 -13.87 -2.98 12.70
CA LEU A 9 -13.94 -1.79 11.84
C LEU A 9 -15.35 -1.43 11.38
N VAL A 10 -16.25 -2.41 11.25
CA VAL A 10 -17.68 -2.19 10.95
C VAL A 10 -18.44 -1.71 12.18
N GLU A 11 -18.15 -2.29 13.34
CA GLU A 11 -18.70 -1.96 14.66
C GLU A 11 -18.29 -0.55 15.07
N THR A 12 -17.05 -0.14 14.79
CA THR A 12 -16.57 1.23 14.99
C THR A 12 -16.85 2.15 13.79
N GLU A 13 -17.69 1.72 12.83
CA GLU A 13 -18.10 2.45 11.61
C GLU A 13 -16.97 3.02 10.72
N LEU A 14 -15.72 2.63 10.97
CA LEU A 14 -14.54 3.00 10.18
C LEU A 14 -14.59 2.39 8.76
N TYR A 15 -15.24 1.24 8.63
CA TYR A 15 -15.55 0.61 7.35
C TYR A 15 -17.07 0.52 7.13
N PRO A 16 -17.59 0.85 5.93
CA PRO A 16 -16.87 1.29 4.72
C PRO A 16 -16.76 2.82 4.59
N ASN A 17 -17.30 3.60 5.52
CA ASN A 17 -17.53 5.02 5.31
C ASN A 17 -16.23 5.84 5.35
N PHE A 18 -15.47 5.74 6.43
CA PHE A 18 -14.17 6.43 6.55
C PHE A 18 -13.16 5.88 5.56
N SER A 19 -13.12 4.56 5.34
CA SER A 19 -12.24 3.95 4.34
C SER A 19 -12.49 4.52 2.93
N LYS A 20 -13.75 4.66 2.50
CA LYS A 20 -14.08 5.27 1.20
C LYS A 20 -13.65 6.74 1.13
N ARG A 21 -13.86 7.52 2.19
CA ARG A 21 -13.46 8.94 2.21
C ARG A 21 -11.94 9.09 2.15
N LEU A 22 -11.21 8.28 2.91
CA LEU A 22 -9.75 8.25 2.90
C LEU A 22 -9.22 7.91 1.51
N MET A 23 -9.78 6.86 0.89
CA MET A 23 -9.43 6.48 -0.47
C MET A 23 -9.66 7.60 -1.49
N ARG A 24 -10.70 8.42 -1.34
CA ARG A 24 -10.96 9.56 -2.23
C ARG A 24 -9.96 10.71 -2.03
N LEU A 25 -9.46 10.92 -0.82
CA LEU A 25 -8.45 11.96 -0.55
C LEU A 25 -7.07 11.53 -1.04
N LEU A 26 -6.72 10.25 -0.88
CA LEU A 26 -5.46 9.70 -1.37
C LEU A 26 -5.46 9.52 -2.88
N TYR A 27 -6.61 9.13 -3.44
CA TYR A 27 -6.78 8.81 -4.85
C TYR A 27 -7.97 9.54 -5.47
N ARG A 28 -7.75 10.14 -6.65
CA ARG A 28 -8.83 10.81 -7.39
C ARG A 28 -10.04 9.91 -7.61
N HIS A 29 -11.18 10.32 -7.07
CA HIS A 29 -12.49 9.84 -7.50
C HIS A 29 -12.93 10.60 -8.75
N LYS A 30 -13.65 9.94 -9.68
CA LYS A 30 -14.12 10.50 -10.97
C LYS A 30 -14.82 11.86 -10.87
N ARG A 31 -15.33 12.24 -9.68
CA ARG A 31 -16.12 13.46 -9.42
C ARG A 31 -15.38 14.62 -8.75
N GLN A 32 -14.10 14.49 -8.36
CA GLN A 32 -13.37 15.58 -7.69
C GLN A 32 -12.63 16.51 -8.66
N ARG A 33 -12.69 17.82 -8.37
CA ARG A 33 -12.08 18.91 -9.15
C ARG A 33 -10.56 19.02 -8.96
N TRP A 34 -10.01 18.50 -7.87
CA TRP A 34 -8.57 18.31 -7.62
C TRP A 34 -8.18 16.83 -7.74
N GLY A 35 -6.88 16.52 -7.80
CA GLY A 35 -6.38 15.14 -7.76
C GLY A 35 -6.27 14.70 -6.29
N GLY A 36 -6.47 13.40 -6.00
CA GLY A 36 -6.09 12.88 -4.69
C GLY A 36 -4.57 12.94 -4.51
N LEU A 37 -4.09 12.97 -3.26
CA LEU A 37 -2.69 13.25 -2.90
C LEU A 37 -1.68 12.40 -3.70
N TRP A 38 -1.90 11.10 -3.82
CA TRP A 38 -0.99 10.19 -4.53
C TRP A 38 -1.29 10.10 -6.04
N SER A 39 -2.28 10.85 -6.50
CA SER A 39 -2.59 11.07 -7.93
C SER A 39 -2.32 12.51 -8.36
N ALA A 40 -1.66 13.33 -7.52
CA ALA A 40 -1.38 14.73 -7.82
C ALA A 40 -0.56 14.93 -9.11
N PRO A 41 0.47 14.09 -9.41
CA PRO A 41 1.17 14.15 -10.70
C PRO A 41 0.26 13.94 -11.92
N CYS A 42 -0.92 13.35 -11.74
CA CYS A 42 -1.87 13.07 -12.81
C CYS A 42 -2.82 14.23 -13.15
N LYS A 43 -2.68 15.38 -12.48
CA LYS A 43 -3.63 16.50 -12.66
C LYS A 43 -3.01 17.90 -12.56
N TRP A 44 -1.70 18.02 -12.36
CA TRP A 44 -1.05 19.33 -12.25
C TRP A 44 -0.92 20.13 -13.57
N ALA A 45 -1.60 19.73 -14.64
CA ALA A 45 -1.58 20.45 -15.91
C ALA A 45 -2.48 21.70 -15.95
N ASP A 46 -3.50 21.83 -15.07
CA ASP A 46 -4.58 22.81 -15.29
C ASP A 46 -4.79 23.90 -14.20
N THR A 47 -4.11 23.87 -13.04
CA THR A 47 -4.19 24.94 -11.98
C THR A 47 -2.97 24.93 -11.05
N ASP A 48 -2.74 26.03 -10.30
CA ASP A 48 -1.64 26.20 -9.32
C ASP A 48 -1.43 24.94 -8.45
N PRO A 49 -0.37 24.14 -8.71
CA PRO A 49 -0.12 22.86 -8.06
C PRO A 49 0.10 22.94 -6.55
N ALA A 50 0.63 24.08 -6.06
CA ALA A 50 1.00 24.25 -4.67
C ALA A 50 -0.25 24.39 -3.76
N SER A 51 -1.21 25.21 -4.18
CA SER A 51 -2.47 25.41 -3.45
C SER A 51 -3.28 24.11 -3.28
N ASN A 52 -3.25 23.24 -4.29
CA ASN A 52 -3.97 21.98 -4.30
C ASN A 52 -3.37 20.91 -3.39
N THR A 53 -2.04 20.90 -3.21
CA THR A 53 -1.36 19.90 -2.38
C THR A 53 -1.55 20.20 -0.89
N THR A 54 -1.40 21.47 -0.50
CA THR A 54 -1.63 21.91 0.88
C THR A 54 -3.09 21.68 1.30
N GLN A 55 -4.07 22.00 0.45
CA GLN A 55 -5.47 21.73 0.78
C GLN A 55 -5.76 20.23 0.90
N ALA A 56 -5.25 19.40 -0.02
CA ALA A 56 -5.44 17.94 0.06
C ALA A 56 -4.84 17.34 1.34
N GLN A 57 -3.72 17.91 1.80
CA GLN A 57 -3.10 17.54 3.06
C GLN A 57 -3.93 17.97 4.28
N GLN A 58 -4.47 19.18 4.29
CA GLN A 58 -5.37 19.66 5.33
C GLN A 58 -6.66 18.83 5.39
N ASP A 59 -7.24 18.49 4.24
CA ASP A 59 -8.41 17.63 4.14
C ASP A 59 -8.11 16.22 4.69
N LEU A 60 -6.92 15.69 4.40
CA LEU A 60 -6.45 14.41 4.93
C LEU A 60 -6.30 14.45 6.45
N ALA A 61 -5.64 15.48 6.98
CA ALA A 61 -5.47 15.67 8.42
C ALA A 61 -6.84 15.76 9.11
N ALA A 62 -7.77 16.57 8.58
CA ALA A 62 -9.12 16.70 9.12
C ALA A 62 -9.87 15.37 9.14
N LEU A 63 -9.76 14.55 8.09
CA LEU A 63 -10.37 13.22 8.06
C LEU A 63 -9.75 12.28 9.11
N LEU A 64 -8.43 12.29 9.28
CA LEU A 64 -7.75 11.48 10.28
C LEU A 64 -8.14 11.90 11.71
N THR A 65 -8.29 13.20 11.96
CA THR A 65 -8.81 13.72 13.23
C THR A 65 -10.22 13.22 13.48
N GLU A 66 -11.12 13.34 12.49
CA GLU A 66 -12.50 12.86 12.59
C GLU A 66 -12.56 11.35 12.85
N MET A 67 -11.71 10.55 12.19
CA MET A 67 -11.60 9.12 12.44
C MET A 67 -11.18 8.83 13.90
N SER A 68 -10.18 9.57 14.39
CA SER A 68 -9.65 9.43 15.76
C SER A 68 -10.71 9.81 16.81
N GLU A 69 -11.38 10.94 16.62
CA GLU A 69 -12.47 11.40 17.49
C GLU A 69 -13.65 10.44 17.48
N HIS A 70 -14.02 9.93 16.30
CA HIS A 70 -15.08 8.93 16.17
C HIS A 70 -14.74 7.68 16.98
N VAL A 71 -13.54 7.12 16.81
CA VAL A 71 -13.06 5.97 17.60
C VAL A 71 -13.12 6.25 19.10
N LYS A 72 -12.58 7.39 19.55
CA LYS A 72 -12.59 7.77 20.96
C LYS A 72 -14.00 7.88 21.53
N SER A 73 -14.97 8.35 20.73
CA SER A 73 -16.39 8.43 21.15
C SER A 73 -17.06 7.07 21.32
N GLN A 74 -16.56 6.02 20.66
CA GLN A 74 -17.07 4.66 20.79
C GLN A 74 -16.50 3.93 22.01
N ILE A 75 -15.33 4.37 22.50
CA ILE A 75 -14.71 3.85 23.73
C ILE A 75 -15.46 4.47 24.91
N LYS A 76 -16.37 3.71 25.53
CA LYS A 76 -17.08 4.16 26.73
C LYS A 76 -16.13 4.14 27.93
N PRO A 77 -16.04 5.21 28.73
CA PRO A 77 -15.39 5.12 30.04
C PRO A 77 -16.15 4.08 30.85
N ASN A 78 -15.43 3.13 31.44
CA ASN A 78 -15.97 2.02 32.21
C ASN A 78 -17.13 2.48 33.12
N GLY A 79 -18.36 2.16 32.70
CA GLY A 79 -19.58 2.34 33.45
C GLY A 79 -20.33 1.01 33.43
N ASP A 80 -20.21 0.26 34.52
CA ASP A 80 -21.03 -0.86 34.97
C ASP A 80 -22.06 -1.41 33.97
N ALA A 81 -21.62 -2.25 33.02
CA ALA A 81 -22.45 -3.26 32.36
C ALA A 81 -21.54 -4.19 31.55
N GLY A 82 -21.62 -5.49 31.81
CA GLY A 82 -20.73 -6.53 31.26
C GLY A 82 -20.85 -6.80 29.77
N GLY A 83 -20.57 -5.80 28.93
CA GLY A 83 -20.13 -5.99 27.54
C GLY A 83 -18.61 -6.17 27.47
N PRO A 84 -18.05 -6.63 26.34
CA PRO A 84 -16.61 -6.77 26.19
C PRO A 84 -15.95 -5.41 26.43
N GLY A 85 -15.34 -5.25 27.60
CA GLY A 85 -14.76 -3.99 28.05
C GLY A 85 -13.64 -3.57 27.12
N HIS A 86 -13.76 -2.38 26.55
CA HIS A 86 -12.65 -1.71 25.90
C HIS A 86 -11.90 -0.96 27.00
N THR A 87 -10.67 -1.40 27.29
CA THR A 87 -9.76 -0.66 28.16
C THR A 87 -9.23 0.56 27.39
N ASP A 88 -9.00 1.67 28.10
CA ASP A 88 -8.46 2.94 27.54
C ASP A 88 -7.12 2.76 26.77
N ASP A 89 -6.45 1.61 26.89
CA ASP A 89 -5.17 1.27 26.26
C ASP A 89 -5.26 0.50 24.91
N ASP A 90 -6.46 0.18 24.41
CA ASP A 90 -6.58 -0.58 23.16
C ASP A 90 -6.45 0.32 21.92
N ASP A 91 -5.23 0.51 21.43
CA ASP A 91 -4.95 1.15 20.13
C ASP A 91 -5.81 0.48 19.03
N ILE A 92 -6.65 1.27 18.33
CA ILE A 92 -7.39 0.80 17.15
C ILE A 92 -6.51 0.96 15.91
N VAL A 93 -6.08 -0.16 15.33
CA VAL A 93 -5.33 -0.16 14.08
C VAL A 93 -6.28 -0.15 12.88
N PHE A 94 -6.13 0.86 12.02
CA PHE A 94 -6.86 0.99 10.76
C PHE A 94 -5.95 0.65 9.57
N PRO A 95 -6.11 -0.52 8.91
CA PRO A 95 -5.27 -0.92 7.80
C PRO A 95 -5.71 -0.27 6.49
N VAL A 96 -5.11 0.90 6.26
CA VAL A 96 -5.31 1.77 5.09
C VAL A 96 -5.30 0.97 3.77
N ASN A 97 -4.27 0.12 3.53
CA ASN A 97 -4.10 -0.62 2.27
C ASN A 97 -5.01 -1.86 2.07
N PHE A 98 -5.63 -2.40 3.14
CA PHE A 98 -6.32 -3.71 3.09
C PHE A 98 -7.86 -3.59 2.93
N LEU A 99 -8.45 -2.42 3.18
CA LEU A 99 -9.89 -2.25 3.26
C LEU A 99 -10.56 -1.78 1.96
N SER A 100 -9.83 -1.89 0.86
CA SER A 100 -10.26 -1.40 -0.44
C SER A 100 -11.14 -2.39 -1.23
N GLY A 101 -11.36 -3.60 -0.71
CA GLY A 101 -12.09 -4.69 -1.36
C GLY A 101 -13.56 -4.39 -1.71
N GLY A 102 -13.77 -3.67 -2.79
CA GLY A 102 -15.02 -3.46 -3.51
C GLY A 102 -14.68 -3.05 -4.95
N ASN A 103 -15.59 -3.25 -5.89
CA ASN A 103 -15.39 -2.99 -7.33
C ASN A 103 -14.94 -1.54 -7.67
N GLU A 104 -14.92 -0.62 -6.70
CA GLU A 104 -14.53 0.78 -6.89
C GLU A 104 -13.07 1.09 -6.55
N PHE A 105 -12.39 0.29 -5.71
CA PHE A 105 -11.04 0.62 -5.23
C PHE A 105 -10.14 -0.65 -5.21
N GLY A 106 -8.93 -0.57 -5.79
CA GLY A 106 -7.93 -1.65 -5.71
C GLY A 106 -7.11 -1.55 -4.42
N VAL A 107 -6.21 -2.50 -4.14
CA VAL A 107 -5.23 -2.32 -3.04
C VAL A 107 -4.47 -1.00 -3.25
N MET A 108 -4.26 -0.23 -2.19
CA MET A 108 -3.58 1.07 -2.28
C MET A 108 -2.14 0.99 -2.77
N SER A 109 -1.44 -0.13 -2.58
CA SER A 109 -0.13 -0.37 -3.20
C SER A 109 -0.21 -0.65 -4.70
N TYR A 110 -1.42 -0.83 -5.24
CA TYR A 110 -1.68 -1.10 -6.64
C TYR A 110 -3.00 -0.44 -7.08
N PRO A 111 -3.01 0.88 -7.28
CA PRO A 111 -4.23 1.60 -7.67
C PRO A 111 -4.76 1.04 -9.00
N ASN A 112 -5.79 0.19 -8.93
CA ASN A 112 -6.44 -0.44 -10.09
C ASN A 112 -7.27 0.53 -10.95
N PHE A 113 -7.08 1.84 -10.81
CA PHE A 113 -7.83 2.83 -11.58
C PHE A 113 -7.34 2.81 -13.02
N LEU A 114 -8.22 2.54 -14.00
CA LEU A 114 -7.87 2.34 -15.41
C LEU A 114 -7.29 3.58 -16.15
N ASN A 115 -6.60 4.50 -15.47
CA ASN A 115 -6.16 5.78 -16.03
C ASN A 115 -4.75 5.72 -16.67
N PRO A 116 -4.45 6.57 -17.67
CA PRO A 116 -3.14 6.62 -18.33
C PRO A 116 -1.95 6.98 -17.42
N CYS A 117 -2.22 7.56 -16.25
CA CYS A 117 -1.21 8.07 -15.33
C CYS A 117 -0.88 7.11 -14.17
N ARG A 118 -1.35 5.86 -14.21
CA ARG A 118 -1.15 4.86 -13.15
C ARG A 118 0.30 4.69 -12.71
N ALA A 119 1.25 4.76 -13.63
CA ALA A 119 2.67 4.61 -13.32
C ALA A 119 3.23 5.76 -12.47
N LEU A 120 2.61 6.94 -12.51
CA LEU A 120 3.02 8.12 -11.74
C LEU A 120 2.33 8.20 -10.37
N MET A 121 1.45 7.24 -10.05
CA MET A 121 0.77 7.18 -8.77
C MET A 121 1.61 6.39 -7.78
N TYR A 122 2.32 7.09 -6.89
CA TYR A 122 3.12 6.49 -5.83
C TYR A 122 2.90 7.24 -4.51
N PRO A 123 3.02 6.57 -3.35
CA PRO A 123 2.84 7.22 -2.07
C PRO A 123 3.95 8.23 -1.83
N ASN A 124 3.57 9.42 -1.37
CA ASN A 124 4.51 10.37 -0.77
C ASN A 124 4.38 10.27 0.75
N LEU A 125 5.36 9.61 1.40
CA LEU A 125 5.32 9.40 2.84
C LEU A 125 5.41 10.72 3.62
N ASP A 126 6.12 11.73 3.12
CA ASP A 126 6.31 12.98 3.87
C ASP A 126 4.98 13.69 4.11
N VAL A 127 4.14 13.80 3.07
CA VAL A 127 2.81 14.43 3.19
C VAL A 127 1.87 13.56 4.04
N TRP A 128 1.95 12.23 3.92
CA TRP A 128 1.19 11.32 4.77
C TRP A 128 1.51 11.52 6.25
N TYR A 129 2.81 11.50 6.60
CA TYR A 129 3.26 11.63 7.98
C TYR A 129 2.97 13.01 8.57
N GLU A 130 3.07 14.07 7.78
CA GLU A 130 2.69 15.40 8.26
C GLU A 130 1.19 15.49 8.55
N ALA A 131 0.32 14.91 7.71
CA ALA A 131 -1.11 14.84 8.00
C ALA A 131 -1.42 14.02 9.28
N CYS A 132 -0.69 12.92 9.51
CA CYS A 132 -0.83 12.13 10.73
C CYS A 132 -0.40 12.92 11.98
N ASN A 133 0.70 13.68 11.89
CA ASN A 133 1.18 14.53 12.98
C ASN A 133 0.16 15.64 13.30
N MET A 134 -0.42 16.27 12.27
CA MET A 134 -1.48 17.28 12.44
C MET A 134 -2.72 16.71 13.12
N ALA A 135 -3.08 15.47 12.81
CA ALA A 135 -4.24 14.78 13.38
C ALA A 135 -3.99 14.15 14.76
N GLY A 136 -2.74 14.17 15.25
CA GLY A 136 -2.37 13.51 16.50
C GLY A 136 -2.59 12.00 16.48
N VAL A 137 -2.39 11.36 15.32
CA VAL A 137 -2.51 9.91 15.14
C VAL A 137 -1.15 9.29 14.82
N THR A 138 -0.91 8.09 15.35
CA THR A 138 0.29 7.31 14.99
C THR A 138 0.08 6.67 13.63
N CYS A 139 1.00 6.94 12.71
CA CYS A 139 1.02 6.32 11.40
C CYS A 139 2.26 5.44 11.24
N GLU A 140 2.05 4.28 10.63
CA GLU A 140 3.08 3.29 10.38
C GLU A 140 3.02 2.85 8.92
N HIS A 141 4.12 2.35 8.40
CA HIS A 141 4.19 1.87 7.03
C HIS A 141 4.96 0.57 6.92
N VAL A 142 4.65 -0.11 5.85
CA VAL A 142 5.30 -1.33 5.43
C VAL A 142 5.85 -1.08 4.05
N TYR A 143 7.10 -1.46 3.85
CA TYR A 143 7.69 -1.48 2.52
C TYR A 143 7.49 -2.84 1.87
N ILE A 144 6.68 -2.88 0.82
CA ILE A 144 6.45 -4.08 0.00
C ILE A 144 7.35 -3.97 -1.24
N TYR A 145 8.20 -4.97 -1.47
CA TYR A 145 9.07 -5.08 -2.63
C TYR A 145 8.77 -6.35 -3.42
N ARG A 146 9.25 -6.38 -4.66
CA ARG A 146 9.05 -7.49 -5.60
C ARG A 146 10.20 -7.51 -6.59
N ASN A 147 10.52 -8.69 -7.13
CA ASN A 147 11.52 -8.82 -8.19
C ASN A 147 11.33 -7.72 -9.28
N PRO A 148 12.33 -6.86 -9.51
CA PRO A 148 12.27 -5.77 -10.50
C PRO A 148 11.88 -6.23 -11.91
N TYR A 149 12.32 -7.41 -12.35
CA TYR A 149 11.97 -7.94 -13.67
C TYR A 149 10.48 -8.33 -13.73
N ALA A 150 9.96 -8.97 -12.68
CA ALA A 150 8.55 -9.30 -12.57
C ALA A 150 7.68 -8.03 -12.53
N VAL A 151 8.16 -6.93 -11.93
CA VAL A 151 7.50 -5.62 -11.96
C VAL A 151 7.41 -5.11 -13.40
N ILE A 152 8.53 -5.02 -14.13
CA ILE A 152 8.55 -4.55 -15.54
C ILE A 152 7.64 -5.39 -16.43
N LYS A 153 7.72 -6.72 -16.33
CA LYS A 153 6.85 -7.65 -17.06
C LYS A 153 5.38 -7.39 -16.74
N SER A 154 5.05 -7.26 -15.46
CA SER A 154 3.68 -7.12 -15.00
C SER A 154 3.06 -5.77 -15.34
N THR A 155 3.80 -4.66 -15.24
CA THR A 155 3.24 -3.31 -15.41
C THR A 155 3.36 -2.84 -16.84
N THR A 156 4.52 -3.03 -17.48
CA THR A 156 4.79 -2.51 -18.82
C THR A 156 4.33 -3.49 -19.89
N LEU A 157 4.82 -4.73 -19.87
CA LEU A 157 4.57 -5.67 -20.98
C LEU A 157 3.14 -6.24 -20.97
N ASN A 158 2.62 -6.57 -19.78
CA ASN A 158 1.31 -7.22 -19.69
C ASN A 158 0.15 -6.21 -19.57
N ARG A 159 0.41 -5.03 -18.99
CA ARG A 159 -0.64 -4.09 -18.58
C ARG A 159 -0.51 -2.70 -19.20
N ASN A 160 0.56 -2.45 -19.95
CA ASN A 160 0.81 -1.19 -20.67
C ASN A 160 0.67 0.05 -19.78
N PHE A 161 1.22 0.00 -18.56
CA PHE A 161 1.24 1.15 -17.64
C PHE A 161 2.19 2.25 -18.10
N ASN A 162 3.25 1.85 -18.79
CA ASN A 162 4.28 2.72 -19.34
C ASN A 162 4.30 2.52 -20.86
N THR A 163 4.73 3.55 -21.59
CA THR A 163 4.83 3.53 -23.05
C THR A 163 5.84 2.49 -23.54
N ASP A 164 6.96 2.35 -22.83
CA ASP A 164 8.06 1.47 -23.18
C ASP A 164 8.84 0.98 -21.94
N VAL A 165 9.66 -0.05 -22.14
CA VAL A 165 10.43 -0.71 -21.07
C VAL A 165 11.49 0.21 -20.47
N LEU A 166 12.22 0.97 -21.30
CA LEU A 166 13.30 1.82 -20.84
C LEU A 166 12.76 2.98 -19.98
N GLY A 167 11.69 3.62 -20.44
CA GLY A 167 10.95 4.63 -19.69
C GLY A 167 10.44 4.10 -18.35
N ALA A 168 9.93 2.87 -18.31
CA ALA A 168 9.52 2.21 -17.07
C ALA A 168 10.69 1.98 -16.11
N ILE A 169 11.83 1.50 -16.60
CA ILE A 169 13.05 1.28 -15.80
C ILE A 169 13.50 2.60 -15.16
N HIS A 170 13.58 3.68 -15.94
CA HIS A 170 13.96 4.99 -15.41
C HIS A 170 12.98 5.52 -14.36
N LEU A 171 11.69 5.41 -14.64
CA LEU A 171 10.64 5.86 -13.73
C LEU A 171 10.70 5.12 -12.39
N TYR A 172 10.73 3.79 -12.42
CA TYR A 172 10.75 2.99 -11.19
C TYR A 172 12.07 3.11 -10.44
N THR A 173 13.20 3.29 -11.13
CA THR A 173 14.48 3.60 -10.47
C THR A 173 14.39 4.93 -9.71
N THR A 174 13.76 5.94 -10.31
CA THR A 174 13.56 7.25 -9.65
C THR A 174 12.66 7.12 -8.43
N GLN A 175 11.55 6.38 -8.55
CA GLN A 175 10.65 6.11 -7.42
C GLN A 175 11.35 5.34 -6.29
N LEU A 176 12.21 4.37 -6.61
CA LEU A 176 13.01 3.65 -5.63
C LEU A 176 13.97 4.58 -4.86
N HIS A 177 14.60 5.55 -5.53
CA HIS A 177 15.41 6.55 -4.84
C HIS A 177 14.59 7.44 -3.90
N THR A 178 13.38 7.83 -4.30
CA THR A 178 12.47 8.56 -3.41
C THR A 178 12.10 7.72 -2.19
N LEU A 179 11.71 6.46 -2.40
CA LEU A 179 11.37 5.54 -1.30
C LEU A 179 12.56 5.29 -0.37
N HIS A 180 13.77 5.14 -0.91
CA HIS A 180 14.99 5.03 -0.12
C HIS A 180 15.12 6.20 0.88
N SER A 181 15.02 7.43 0.37
CA SER A 181 15.12 8.64 1.18
C SER A 181 14.01 8.72 2.22
N GLN A 182 12.77 8.37 1.84
CA GLN A 182 11.63 8.42 2.76
C GLN A 182 11.72 7.37 3.87
N LEU A 183 12.26 6.18 3.58
CA LEU A 183 12.54 5.16 4.60
C LEU A 183 13.61 5.65 5.61
N MET A 184 14.68 6.29 5.11
CA MET A 184 15.72 6.88 5.95
C MET A 184 15.20 7.99 6.87
N MET A 185 14.21 8.76 6.42
CA MET A 185 13.62 9.86 7.20
C MET A 185 12.62 9.36 8.25
N ARG A 186 12.04 8.18 8.08
CA ARG A 186 10.98 7.63 8.94
C ARG A 186 11.28 6.21 9.47
N PRO A 187 12.49 5.92 9.99
CA PRO A 187 12.88 4.57 10.34
C PRO A 187 12.04 3.99 11.49
N LYS A 188 11.62 4.83 12.45
CA LYS A 188 10.80 4.41 13.59
C LYS A 188 9.37 4.02 13.22
N SER A 189 8.91 4.47 12.06
CA SER A 189 7.55 4.18 11.59
C SER A 189 7.49 3.02 10.59
N LEU A 190 8.64 2.40 10.29
CA LEU A 190 8.73 1.22 9.46
C LEU A 190 8.49 -0.03 10.30
N VAL A 191 7.37 -0.69 10.02
CA VAL A 191 6.91 -1.85 10.81
C VAL A 191 6.99 -3.17 10.08
N GLY A 192 7.34 -3.18 8.79
CA GLY A 192 7.52 -4.42 8.04
C GLY A 192 8.24 -4.24 6.71
N CYS A 193 8.93 -5.29 6.27
CA CYS A 193 9.64 -5.34 4.99
C CYS A 193 9.23 -6.60 4.24
N TRP A 194 8.31 -6.47 3.29
CA TRP A 194 7.63 -7.62 2.70
C TRP A 194 8.11 -7.92 1.30
N ASP A 195 8.51 -9.15 1.09
CA ASP A 195 8.62 -9.67 -0.26
C ASP A 195 7.23 -10.06 -0.75
N TYR A 196 6.81 -9.50 -1.88
CA TYR A 196 5.53 -9.83 -2.49
C TYR A 196 5.47 -11.29 -2.94
N ASP A 197 6.61 -11.85 -3.37
CA ASP A 197 6.68 -13.20 -3.92
C ASP A 197 6.88 -14.27 -2.81
N ASP A 198 7.35 -13.89 -1.61
CA ASP A 198 7.42 -14.75 -0.41
C ASP A 198 6.34 -14.42 0.62
N ARG A 199 5.31 -15.28 0.68
CA ARG A 199 4.18 -15.10 1.61
C ARG A 199 4.49 -15.40 3.07
N SER A 200 5.64 -16.01 3.39
CA SER A 200 5.99 -16.35 4.77
C SER A 200 6.25 -15.09 5.61
N SER A 201 6.81 -14.03 5.01
CA SER A 201 7.06 -12.75 5.67
C SER A 201 5.78 -11.99 6.01
N TRP A 202 4.67 -12.29 5.35
CA TRP A 202 3.39 -11.60 5.55
C TRP A 202 2.82 -11.91 6.93
N ARG A 203 2.85 -13.17 7.34
CA ARG A 203 2.30 -13.55 8.63
C ARG A 203 3.11 -12.92 9.77
N ALA A 204 4.44 -13.00 9.71
CA ALA A 204 5.31 -12.51 10.76
C ALA A 204 5.17 -10.99 11.02
N ASP A 205 4.99 -10.19 9.97
CA ASP A 205 4.97 -8.73 10.10
C ASP A 205 3.55 -8.14 10.09
N VAL A 206 2.64 -8.61 9.22
CA VAL A 206 1.31 -7.98 9.05
C VAL A 206 0.34 -8.42 10.15
N GLN A 207 0.37 -9.70 10.52
CA GLN A 207 -0.61 -10.25 11.45
C GLN A 207 -0.54 -9.57 12.84
N PRO A 208 0.65 -9.32 13.43
CA PRO A 208 0.77 -8.55 14.66
C PRO A 208 0.29 -7.10 14.50
N LEU A 209 0.58 -6.45 13.36
CA LEU A 209 0.15 -5.08 13.10
C LEU A 209 -1.37 -4.95 13.07
N LEU A 210 -2.06 -5.93 12.49
CA LEU A 210 -3.51 -5.97 12.48
C LEU A 210 -4.12 -6.44 13.81
N GLN A 211 -3.29 -6.70 14.82
CA GLN A 211 -3.67 -7.30 16.10
C GLN A 211 -4.48 -8.60 15.92
N MET A 212 -4.17 -9.38 14.87
CA MET A 212 -4.92 -10.59 14.51
C MET A 212 -4.32 -11.82 15.17
N LYS A 213 -4.95 -12.34 16.22
CA LYS A 213 -4.45 -13.54 16.93
C LYS A 213 -4.75 -14.88 16.21
N ASP A 214 -5.61 -14.87 15.19
CA ASP A 214 -6.09 -16.09 14.50
C ASP A 214 -5.49 -16.20 13.09
N ASP A 215 -4.67 -17.23 12.87
CA ASP A 215 -3.95 -17.47 11.62
C ASP A 215 -4.89 -17.64 10.42
N GLN A 216 -5.98 -18.40 10.61
CA GLN A 216 -6.94 -18.66 9.54
C GLN A 216 -7.67 -17.38 9.12
N ALA A 217 -8.04 -16.52 10.08
CA ALA A 217 -8.62 -15.21 9.81
C ALA A 217 -7.69 -14.30 9.03
N PHE A 218 -6.39 -14.33 9.35
CA PHE A 218 -5.39 -13.56 8.63
C PHE A 218 -5.25 -14.05 7.19
N ASP A 219 -5.15 -15.36 6.99
CA ASP A 219 -5.11 -15.98 5.66
C ASP A 219 -6.38 -15.66 4.85
N ASP A 220 -7.57 -15.71 5.48
CA ASP A 220 -8.84 -15.33 4.86
C ASP A 220 -8.83 -13.86 4.39
N LEU A 221 -8.31 -12.93 5.21
CA LEU A 221 -8.18 -11.51 4.86
C LEU A 221 -7.23 -11.32 3.68
N VAL A 222 -6.03 -11.90 3.74
CA VAL A 222 -5.04 -11.82 2.66
C VAL A 222 -5.62 -12.40 1.37
N ASN A 223 -6.31 -13.55 1.44
CA ASN A 223 -6.94 -14.17 0.28
C ASN A 223 -8.13 -13.37 -0.25
N MET A 224 -8.87 -12.65 0.60
CA MET A 224 -9.93 -11.74 0.17
C MET A 224 -9.35 -10.55 -0.62
N VAL A 225 -8.30 -9.93 -0.07
CA VAL A 225 -7.67 -8.72 -0.63
C VAL A 225 -6.89 -9.03 -1.90
N TYR A 226 -6.15 -10.13 -1.91
CA TYR A 226 -5.29 -10.56 -3.01
C TYR A 226 -5.87 -11.74 -3.77
N LYS A 227 -7.22 -11.86 -3.81
CA LYS A 227 -7.96 -12.94 -4.48
C LYS A 227 -7.18 -13.45 -5.68
N LYS A 228 -6.68 -14.68 -5.58
CA LYS A 228 -6.19 -15.40 -6.73
C LYS A 228 -7.41 -15.45 -7.67
N LYS A 229 -7.36 -14.77 -8.82
CA LYS A 229 -8.27 -15.09 -9.92
C LYS A 229 -7.97 -16.53 -10.33
N LYS A 230 -8.47 -17.51 -9.57
CA LYS A 230 -8.80 -18.84 -10.08
C LYS A 230 -10.16 -18.61 -10.74
N GLU A 231 -10.20 -18.48 -12.07
CA GLU A 231 -11.37 -18.76 -12.94
C GLU A 231 -11.28 -18.13 -14.35
N GLU A 232 -10.20 -17.41 -14.72
CA GLU A 232 -10.01 -16.94 -16.12
C GLU A 232 -8.82 -17.60 -16.86
N GLU A 233 -8.19 -18.64 -16.28
CA GLU A 233 -7.09 -19.39 -16.94
C GLU A 233 -7.51 -20.74 -17.55
N GLU A 234 -8.78 -21.16 -17.44
CA GLU A 234 -9.22 -22.46 -17.99
C GLU A 234 -9.84 -22.38 -19.40
N THR A 235 -9.96 -21.20 -20.01
CA THR A 235 -10.35 -21.08 -21.43
C THR A 235 -9.53 -20.00 -22.11
N GLY A 236 -8.27 -20.29 -22.44
CA GLY A 236 -7.47 -19.36 -23.23
C GLY A 236 -6.03 -19.80 -23.43
N THR A 237 -5.84 -20.84 -24.23
CA THR A 237 -4.58 -21.27 -24.90
C THR A 237 -3.34 -21.46 -24.02
N GLY A 238 -2.94 -22.73 -23.92
CA GLY A 238 -1.94 -23.23 -22.98
C GLY A 238 -0.60 -22.50 -23.00
N ASP A 239 -0.09 -22.28 -21.78
CA ASP A 239 1.34 -22.29 -21.54
C ASP A 239 1.60 -23.06 -20.23
N THR A 240 2.42 -24.09 -20.33
CA THR A 240 2.71 -25.06 -19.28
C THR A 240 3.36 -24.38 -18.08
N ARG A 241 2.64 -24.32 -16.94
CA ARG A 241 3.21 -23.97 -15.63
C ARG A 241 4.21 -25.03 -15.20
N THR A 242 5.48 -24.76 -15.42
CA THR A 242 6.59 -25.53 -14.86
C THR A 242 6.94 -24.95 -13.47
N PRO A 243 7.20 -25.77 -12.43
CA PRO A 243 7.64 -25.28 -11.13
C PRO A 243 8.99 -24.57 -11.26
N ILE A 244 9.07 -23.32 -10.79
CA ILE A 244 10.24 -22.46 -10.94
C ILE A 244 11.24 -22.77 -9.82
N ASN A 245 12.19 -23.66 -10.10
CA ASN A 245 13.41 -23.81 -9.32
C ASN A 245 14.59 -23.39 -10.21
N GLY A 246 15.07 -22.14 -10.11
CA GLY A 246 16.34 -21.73 -10.73
C GLY A 246 16.57 -20.20 -10.79
N PRO A 247 17.83 -19.71 -10.63
CA PRO A 247 18.14 -18.27 -10.51
C PRO A 247 18.16 -17.47 -11.83
N GLU A 248 17.86 -18.07 -12.98
CA GLU A 248 18.24 -17.49 -14.30
C GLU A 248 17.07 -17.14 -15.25
N GLN A 249 15.82 -17.51 -14.95
CA GLN A 249 14.74 -17.39 -15.95
C GLN A 249 13.86 -16.13 -15.89
N ASP A 250 13.98 -15.26 -14.90
CA ASP A 250 13.07 -14.10 -14.79
C ASP A 250 13.50 -12.85 -15.59
N ARG A 251 14.54 -12.94 -16.44
CA ARG A 251 14.94 -11.84 -17.35
C ARG A 251 14.01 -11.67 -18.57
N SER A 252 12.98 -12.51 -18.70
CA SER A 252 12.14 -12.59 -19.89
C SER A 252 11.36 -11.29 -20.12
N GLY A 253 11.76 -10.51 -21.12
CA GLY A 253 11.02 -9.33 -21.60
C GLY A 253 11.80 -8.02 -21.64
N VAL A 254 13.00 -7.96 -21.08
CA VAL A 254 13.89 -6.78 -21.18
C VAL A 254 14.94 -7.02 -22.26
N SER A 255 15.02 -6.13 -23.26
CA SER A 255 15.96 -6.26 -24.37
C SER A 255 17.41 -6.22 -23.90
N LEU A 256 18.34 -6.80 -24.67
CA LEU A 256 19.77 -6.76 -24.35
C LEU A 256 20.30 -5.32 -24.20
N ASN A 257 19.76 -4.38 -24.99
CA ASN A 257 20.12 -2.97 -24.95
C ASN A 257 19.67 -2.29 -23.64
N ASP A 258 18.59 -2.77 -23.04
CA ASP A 258 18.04 -2.20 -21.80
C ASP A 258 18.65 -2.85 -20.53
N GLN A 259 19.39 -3.95 -20.67
CA GLN A 259 20.00 -4.68 -19.54
C GLN A 259 20.92 -3.81 -18.65
N PRO A 260 21.75 -2.89 -19.16
CA PRO A 260 22.55 -2.02 -18.30
C PRO A 260 21.69 -1.18 -17.35
N TYR A 261 20.58 -0.62 -17.85
CA TYR A 261 19.64 0.17 -17.06
C TYR A 261 18.88 -0.71 -16.07
N MET A 262 18.47 -1.91 -16.50
CA MET A 262 17.82 -2.88 -15.63
C MET A 262 18.72 -3.31 -14.47
N ARG A 263 20.01 -3.54 -14.71
CA ARG A 263 20.98 -3.84 -13.64
C ARG A 263 21.13 -2.68 -12.66
N SER A 264 21.07 -1.44 -13.15
CA SER A 264 21.05 -0.26 -12.28
C SER A 264 19.80 -0.25 -11.39
N MET A 265 18.63 -0.47 -11.96
CA MET A 265 17.37 -0.58 -11.20
C MET A 265 17.43 -1.68 -10.15
N VAL A 266 17.93 -2.87 -10.49
CA VAL A 266 18.12 -3.99 -9.54
C VAL A 266 19.05 -3.58 -8.40
N LYS A 267 20.18 -2.93 -8.69
CA LYS A 267 21.11 -2.48 -7.65
C LYS A 267 20.47 -1.48 -6.70
N VAL A 268 19.67 -0.53 -7.22
CA VAL A 268 18.94 0.42 -6.38
C VAL A 268 17.88 -0.31 -5.55
N HIS A 269 17.10 -1.20 -6.15
CA HIS A 269 16.12 -2.03 -5.46
C HIS A 269 16.75 -2.79 -4.28
N ASP A 270 17.86 -3.50 -4.52
CA ASP A 270 18.51 -4.30 -3.48
C ASP A 270 19.05 -3.44 -2.34
N ALA A 271 19.51 -2.22 -2.64
CA ALA A 271 19.90 -1.26 -1.63
C ALA A 271 18.71 -0.82 -0.75
N VAL A 272 17.53 -0.55 -1.34
CA VAL A 272 16.32 -0.19 -0.59
C VAL A 272 15.83 -1.36 0.27
N VAL A 273 15.83 -2.58 -0.27
CA VAL A 273 15.45 -3.80 0.49
C VAL A 273 16.41 -4.01 1.67
N THR A 274 17.72 -3.87 1.44
CA THR A 274 18.74 -4.00 2.49
C THR A 274 18.54 -2.95 3.57
N LEU A 275 18.27 -1.69 3.19
CA LEU A 275 17.97 -0.62 4.12
C LEU A 275 16.76 -0.96 4.98
N CYS A 276 15.65 -1.37 4.35
CA CYS A 276 14.43 -1.74 5.04
C CYS A 276 14.70 -2.81 6.11
N ARG A 277 15.36 -3.91 5.72
CA ARG A 277 15.69 -5.01 6.62
C ARG A 277 16.62 -4.56 7.76
N SER A 278 17.58 -3.69 7.47
CA SER A 278 18.49 -3.12 8.48
C SER A 278 17.71 -2.32 9.53
N ILE A 279 16.85 -1.39 9.11
CA ILE A 279 16.00 -0.61 10.01
C ILE A 279 15.14 -1.54 10.89
N ARG A 280 14.51 -2.56 10.30
CA ARG A 280 13.68 -3.53 11.06
C ARG A 280 14.49 -4.32 12.09
N SER A 281 15.67 -4.79 11.71
CA SER A 281 16.54 -5.54 12.63
C SER A 281 16.99 -4.71 13.85
N GLN A 282 17.15 -3.40 13.68
CA GLN A 282 17.48 -2.48 14.77
C GLN A 282 16.29 -2.21 15.69
N ALA A 283 15.06 -2.27 15.17
CA ALA A 283 13.85 -2.04 15.96
C ALA A 283 13.43 -3.27 16.80
N THR A 284 13.94 -4.46 16.49
CA THR A 284 13.64 -5.71 17.22
C THR A 284 14.66 -6.08 18.30
N ASN A 285 15.76 -5.33 18.42
CA ASN A 285 16.81 -5.50 19.44
C ASN A 285 16.70 -4.41 20.51
#